data_AF-A0A2W5F1B1-F1
#
_entry.id   AF-A0A2W5F1B1-F1
#
_cell.length_a   1.000
_cell.length_b   1.000
_cell.length_c   1.000
_cell.angle_alpha   90.00
_cell.angle_beta   90.00
_cell.angle_gamma   90.00
#
_symmetry.space_group_name_H-M   'P 1'
#
loop_
_entity.id
_entity.type
_entity.pdbx_description
1 polymer ?
#
loop_
_entity_poly.entity_id
_entity_poly.type
_entity_poly.pdbx_seq_one_letter_code
_entity_poly.pdbx_strand_id
1 'polypeptide(L)'
;YMHMSESDRGTAGFGNVAWDEVFSALAAIDFKGVLTLESFAAMPADMAGAISTWRPVAASAEEVLDKGLAFLRDKANQYRIF
;
A
#
# COMPACT_ATOMS: atom_id res chain seq x y z
N TYR A 1 12.71 -4.91 -4.84
CA TYR A 1 11.88 -3.69 -4.83
C TYR A 1 10.43 -4.13 -5.00
N MET A 2 9.50 -3.62 -4.19
CA MET A 2 8.08 -4.00 -4.25
C MET A 2 7.19 -2.79 -3.98
N HIS A 3 6.14 -2.61 -4.80
CA HIS A 3 5.08 -1.65 -4.52
C HIS A 3 4.07 -2.25 -3.54
N MET A 4 3.78 -1.49 -2.49
CA MET A 4 2.79 -1.79 -1.47
C MET A 4 1.55 -0.98 -1.80
N SER A 5 0.60 -1.59 -2.52
CA SER A 5 -0.62 -0.96 -2.98
C SER A 5 -1.83 -1.77 -2.52
N GLU A 6 -2.85 -1.10 -2.00
CA GLU A 6 -4.09 -1.76 -1.60
C GLU A 6 -4.85 -2.27 -2.84
N SER A 7 -5.77 -3.20 -2.61
CA SER A 7 -6.60 -3.88 -3.62
C SER A 7 -7.27 -2.93 -4.61
N ASP A 8 -7.62 -1.72 -4.17
CA ASP A 8 -8.22 -0.68 -4.99
C ASP A 8 -7.35 0.58 -5.15
N ARG A 9 -6.05 0.47 -4.83
CA ARG A 9 -5.06 1.57 -4.86
C ARG A 9 -5.31 2.67 -3.82
N GLY A 10 -6.23 2.46 -2.88
CA GLY A 10 -6.52 3.36 -1.77
C GLY A 10 -5.52 3.27 -0.61
N THR A 11 -6.00 3.64 0.57
CA THR A 11 -5.23 3.59 1.83
C THR A 11 -4.91 2.14 2.20
N ALA A 12 -3.63 1.79 2.33
CA ALA A 12 -3.21 0.44 2.73
C ALA A 12 -3.85 0.02 4.07
N GLY A 13 -4.42 -1.20 4.09
CA GLY A 13 -5.12 -1.76 5.24
C GLY A 13 -6.62 -1.52 5.26
N PHE A 14 -7.18 -0.77 4.30
CA PHE A 14 -8.62 -0.48 4.22
C PHE A 14 -9.34 -1.34 3.18
N GLY A 15 -8.60 -2.17 2.44
CA GLY A 15 -9.14 -3.04 1.39
C GLY A 15 -9.01 -4.52 1.74
N ASN A 16 -8.74 -5.32 0.72
CA ASN A 16 -8.79 -6.78 0.79
C ASN A 16 -7.45 -7.46 0.51
N VAL A 17 -6.33 -6.71 0.43
CA VAL A 17 -5.01 -7.35 0.33
C VAL A 17 -4.76 -8.17 1.61
N ALA A 18 -4.33 -9.41 1.40
CA ALA A 18 -3.97 -10.35 2.44
C ALA A 18 -2.60 -9.98 3.05
N TRP A 19 -2.55 -8.87 3.80
CA TRP A 19 -1.30 -8.27 4.25
C TRP A 19 -0.50 -9.19 5.18
N ASP A 20 -1.15 -10.00 6.02
CA ASP A 20 -0.45 -10.92 6.92
C ASP A 20 0.30 -12.03 6.15
N GLU A 21 -0.30 -12.54 5.08
CA GLU A 21 0.30 -13.48 4.14
C GLU A 21 1.44 -12.84 3.36
N VAL A 22 1.29 -11.59 2.92
CA VAL A 22 2.36 -10.84 2.24
C VAL A 22 3.57 -10.67 3.16
N PHE A 23 3.36 -10.14 4.37
CA PHE A 23 4.47 -9.86 5.28
C PHE A 23 5.11 -11.14 5.85
N SER A 24 4.32 -12.18 6.12
CA SER A 24 4.89 -13.50 6.50
C SER A 24 5.75 -14.10 5.39
N ALA A 25 5.33 -13.99 4.12
CA ALA A 25 6.12 -14.46 2.98
C ALA A 25 7.41 -13.65 2.80
N LEU A 26 7.36 -12.32 2.95
CA LEU A 26 8.55 -11.46 2.90
C LEU A 26 9.56 -11.83 4.00
N ALA A 27 9.09 -12.11 5.22
CA ALA A 27 9.93 -12.58 6.31
C ALA A 27 10.54 -13.96 6.02
N ALA A 28 9.75 -14.89 5.48
CA ALA A 28 10.18 -16.26 5.18
C ALA A 28 11.33 -16.33 4.15
N ILE A 29 11.39 -15.37 3.22
CA ILE A 29 12.45 -15.29 2.20
C ILE A 29 13.59 -14.34 2.58
N ASP A 30 13.58 -13.80 3.80
CA ASP A 30 14.52 -12.78 4.26
C ASP A 30 14.65 -11.59 3.28
N PHE A 31 13.51 -11.06 2.83
CA PHE A 31 13.48 -10.02 1.81
C PHE A 31 14.22 -8.75 2.26
N LYS A 32 15.31 -8.40 1.58
CA LYS A 32 16.13 -7.20 1.87
C LYS A 32 15.89 -6.02 0.92
N GLY A 33 14.86 -6.11 0.07
CA GLY A 33 14.56 -5.06 -0.90
C GLY A 33 13.80 -3.89 -0.29
N VAL A 34 13.70 -2.80 -1.05
CA VAL A 34 12.88 -1.64 -0.68
C VAL A 34 11.39 -1.95 -0.90
N LEU A 35 10.58 -1.59 0.09
CA LEU A 35 9.12 -1.54 0.04
C LEU A 35 8.68 -0.08 -0.15
N THR A 36 7.83 0.19 -1.15
CA THR A 36 7.36 1.55 -1.46
C THR A 36 5.84 1.59 -1.44
N LEU A 37 5.26 2.44 -0.60
CA LEU A 37 3.81 2.70 -0.61
C LEU A 37 3.43 3.35 -1.94
N GLU A 38 2.50 2.73 -2.67
CA GLU A 38 1.93 3.27 -3.91
C GLU A 38 0.40 3.37 -3.78
N SER A 39 -0.13 4.57 -3.99
CA SER A 39 -1.56 4.87 -4.03
C SER A 39 -1.84 5.91 -5.12
N PHE A 40 -3.08 5.92 -5.62
CA PHE A 40 -3.54 6.90 -6.61
C PHE A 40 -4.50 7.94 -6.00
N ALA A 41 -4.33 8.25 -4.72
CA ALA A 41 -5.02 9.36 -4.08
C ALA A 41 -4.66 10.69 -4.77
N ALA A 42 -5.69 11.42 -5.22
CA ALA A 42 -5.57 12.73 -5.88
C ALA A 42 -4.83 12.75 -7.23
N MET A 43 -4.93 11.66 -8.03
CA MET A 43 -4.41 11.66 -9.40
C MET A 43 -5.21 12.58 -10.34
N PRO A 44 -4.55 13.25 -11.31
CA PRO A 44 -5.21 14.01 -12.36
C PRO A 44 -6.24 13.17 -13.15
N ALA A 45 -7.37 13.77 -13.49
CA ALA A 45 -8.49 13.08 -14.14
C ALA A 45 -8.14 12.53 -15.54
N ASP A 46 -7.21 13.17 -16.25
CA ASP A 46 -6.70 12.73 -17.55
C ASP A 46 -5.87 11.43 -17.45
N MET A 47 -5.33 11.11 -16.27
CA MET A 47 -4.62 9.85 -16.04
C MET A 47 -5.55 8.68 -15.73
N ALA A 48 -6.83 8.91 -15.40
CA ALA A 48 -7.76 7.89 -14.91
C ALA A 48 -7.81 6.63 -15.80
N GLY A 49 -7.70 6.78 -17.13
CA GLY A 49 -7.66 5.66 -18.06
C GLY A 49 -6.36 4.87 -18.07
N ALA A 50 -5.22 5.55 -17.91
CA ALA A 50 -3.91 4.89 -17.89
C ALA A 50 -3.72 4.04 -16.62
N ILE A 51 -4.30 4.46 -15.49
CA ILE A 51 -4.20 3.77 -14.19
C ILE A 51 -5.49 3.08 -13.75
N SER A 52 -6.50 3.02 -14.63
CA SER A 52 -7.82 2.41 -14.39
C SER A 52 -8.48 2.86 -13.07
N THR A 53 -8.34 4.14 -12.73
CA THR A 53 -8.84 4.72 -11.47
C THR A 53 -9.90 5.78 -11.77
N TRP A 54 -11.16 5.37 -11.74
CA TRP A 54 -12.33 6.18 -12.16
C TRP A 54 -13.13 6.78 -11.01
N ARG A 55 -12.71 6.49 -9.78
CA ARG A 55 -13.34 6.97 -8.55
C ARG A 55 -12.26 7.44 -7.57
N PRO A 56 -12.61 8.29 -6.60
CA PRO A 56 -11.75 8.47 -5.43
C PRO A 56 -11.49 7.12 -4.74
N VAL A 57 -10.21 6.85 -4.45
CA VAL A 57 -9.75 5.61 -3.80
C VAL A 57 -9.38 5.81 -2.33
N ALA A 58 -9.19 7.07 -1.91
CA ALA A 58 -8.95 7.46 -0.53
C ALA A 58 -9.61 8.83 -0.27
N ALA A 59 -9.81 9.18 0.99
CA ALA A 59 -10.37 10.48 1.35
C ALA A 59 -9.43 11.65 0.98
N SER A 60 -8.12 11.45 1.15
CA SER A 60 -7.08 12.42 0.77
C SER A 60 -5.70 11.76 0.68
N ALA A 61 -4.70 12.48 0.18
CA ALA A 61 -3.31 11.99 0.16
C ALA A 61 -2.73 11.90 1.58
N GLU A 62 -3.12 12.81 2.48
CA GLU A 62 -2.75 12.79 3.89
C GLU A 62 -3.27 11.54 4.58
N GLU A 63 -4.49 11.08 4.28
CA GLU A 63 -4.98 9.81 4.83
C GLU A 63 -4.10 8.62 4.45
N VAL A 64 -3.65 8.57 3.19
CA VAL A 64 -2.76 7.52 2.70
C VAL A 64 -1.42 7.56 3.44
N LEU A 65 -0.86 8.76 3.62
CA LEU A 65 0.43 8.95 4.29
C LEU A 65 0.35 8.70 5.80
N ASP A 66 -0.72 9.13 6.46
CA ASP A 66 -0.85 9.01 7.92
C ASP A 66 -1.26 7.59 8.33
N LYS A 67 -2.31 7.05 7.69
CA LYS A 67 -2.88 5.76 8.08
C LYS A 67 -2.23 4.60 7.33
N GLY A 68 -2.07 4.73 6.00
CA GLY A 68 -1.54 3.67 5.16
C GLY A 68 -0.06 3.39 5.44
N LEU A 69 0.77 4.44 5.58
CA LEU A 69 2.19 4.25 5.91
C LEU A 69 2.38 3.70 7.33
N ALA A 70 1.61 4.19 8.31
CA ALA A 70 1.64 3.67 9.67
C ALA A 70 1.28 2.18 9.71
N PHE A 71 0.19 1.79 9.04
CA PHE A 71 -0.22 0.39 8.91
C PHE A 71 0.90 -0.49 8.33
N LEU A 72 1.54 -0.08 7.24
CA LEU A 72 2.63 -0.85 6.63
C LEU A 72 3.87 -0.95 7.54
N ARG A 73 4.21 0.11 8.28
CA ARG A 73 5.30 0.09 9.27
C ARG A 73 4.98 -0.86 10.42
N ASP A 74 3.75 -0.83 10.92
CA ASP A 74 3.33 -1.71 12.02
C ASP A 74 3.34 -3.17 11.59
N LYS A 75 2.90 -3.49 10.36
CA LYS A 75 3.04 -4.83 9.79
C LYS A 75 4.50 -5.25 9.68
N ALA A 76 5.36 -4.37 9.19
CA ALA A 76 6.78 -4.71 9.07
C ALA A 76 7.44 -4.96 10.43
N ASN A 77 7.08 -4.20 11.46
CA ASN A 77 7.50 -4.43 12.84
C ASN A 77 6.95 -5.76 13.39
N GLN A 78 5.66 -6.04 13.16
CA GLN A 78 4.99 -7.28 13.59
C GLN A 78 5.70 -8.52 13.05
N TYR A 79 6.13 -8.49 11.78
CA TYR A 79 6.81 -9.59 11.10
C TYR A 79 8.34 -9.51 11.13
N ARG A 80 8.91 -8.50 11.79
CA ARG A 80 10.36 -8.29 12.00
C ARG A 80 11.16 -8.29 10.69
N ILE A 81 10.64 -7.60 9.68
CA ILE A 81 11.35 -7.38 8.41
C ILE A 81 12.02 -6.00 8.32
N PHE A 82 12.03 -5.28 9.44
CA PHE A 82 12.85 -4.09 9.70
C PHE A 82 13.76 -4.32 10.91
#